data_AF-A0ABD0UGW1-F1
#
_entry.id   AF-A0ABD0UGW1-F1
#
_cell.length_a   1.000
_cell.length_b   1.000
_cell.length_c   1.000
_cell.angle_alpha   90.00
_cell.angle_beta   90.00
_cell.angle_gamma   90.00
#
_symmetry.space_group_name_H-M   'P 1'
#
loop_
_entity.id
_entity.type
_entity.pdbx_description
1 polymer ?
#
loop_
_entity_poly.entity_id
_entity_poly.type
_entity_poly.pdbx_seq_one_letter_code
_entity_poly.pdbx_strand_id
1 'polypeptide(L)'
;MGAQKSIHAGKAKIDFNVDLTHKLCGALLVPSLRNSSSPFSQIVGRVSIKHPDIFGGSEKLDLLWDKGLQDSNVVVAIRRPRPEWLSQQSFIIQHSITPEIAVHGMPVNRLSQMGSGGINISRFSTGVDLTEPPSTKWSTKTNIRFEHVSLINDDGRPINLDHDGFPVTCSGTSHDNMVVLKQESQYAIADDNKFSRLNFQIEQGLPLLSKWLIFNRFKFVASKGVRVGPALLVTSLTGASIVGDMAPHQAFSIGGYGSIRGYGEVKTVGRGFIHGLWNRLRICSSCSWLPCH
;
A
#
# COMPACT_ATOMS: atom_id res chain seq x y z
N MET A 1 -12.67 -13.49 11.26
CA MET A 1 -11.99 -14.41 12.21
C MET A 1 -10.56 -14.53 11.75
N GLY A 2 -9.59 -14.06 12.53
CA GLY A 2 -8.18 -14.29 12.27
C GLY A 2 -7.57 -15.07 13.42
N ALA A 3 -6.50 -15.82 13.16
CA ALA A 3 -5.75 -16.51 14.20
C ALA A 3 -4.41 -15.78 14.39
N GLN A 4 -4.16 -15.30 15.60
CA GLN A 4 -2.91 -14.65 15.96
C GLN A 4 -2.19 -15.46 17.02
N LYS A 5 -0.91 -15.75 16.82
CA LYS A 5 -0.04 -16.42 17.79
C LYS A 5 1.31 -15.73 17.84
N SER A 6 1.73 -15.34 19.05
CA SER A 6 3.04 -14.76 19.30
C SER A 6 3.93 -15.75 20.05
N ILE A 7 5.16 -15.94 19.58
CA ILE A 7 6.18 -16.78 20.21
C ILE A 7 7.37 -15.88 20.56
N HIS A 8 7.89 -16.03 21.76
CA HIS A 8 9.11 -15.34 22.19
C HIS A 8 10.27 -16.35 22.15
N ALA A 9 11.35 -15.98 21.45
CA ALA A 9 12.57 -16.78 21.36
C ALA A 9 13.74 -15.91 21.82
N GLY A 10 14.08 -16.00 23.11
CA GLY A 10 15.06 -15.11 23.74
C GLY A 10 14.62 -13.65 23.70
N LYS A 11 15.45 -12.77 23.11
CA LYS A 11 15.10 -11.36 22.89
C LYS A 11 14.18 -11.15 21.68
N ALA A 12 14.06 -12.13 20.78
CA ALA A 12 13.26 -12.00 19.56
C ALA A 12 11.78 -12.29 19.82
N LYS A 13 10.90 -11.52 19.18
CA LYS A 13 9.46 -11.75 19.17
C LYS A 13 9.01 -12.11 17.75
N ILE A 14 8.33 -13.24 17.62
CA ILE A 14 7.77 -13.72 16.36
C ILE A 14 6.25 -13.70 16.49
N ASP A 15 5.61 -12.87 15.70
CA ASP A 15 4.16 -12.73 15.61
C ASP A 15 3.68 -13.36 14.30
N PHE A 16 2.87 -14.41 14.41
CA PHE A 16 2.15 -15.02 13.30
C PHE A 16 0.71 -14.55 13.33
N ASN A 17 0.21 -14.05 12.20
CA ASN A 17 -1.18 -13.65 12.05
C ASN A 17 -1.73 -14.19 10.73
N VAL A 18 -2.86 -14.89 10.78
CA VAL A 18 -3.59 -15.31 9.59
C VAL A 18 -4.90 -14.55 9.58
N ASP A 19 -5.07 -13.67 8.60
CA ASP A 19 -6.29 -12.91 8.45
C ASP A 19 -7.21 -13.55 7.39
N LEU A 20 -8.39 -13.99 7.82
CA LEU A 20 -9.44 -14.51 6.95
C LEU A 20 -10.56 -13.48 6.73
N THR A 21 -10.38 -12.23 7.19
CA THR A 21 -11.45 -11.22 7.30
C THR A 21 -12.06 -10.83 5.96
N HIS A 22 -11.35 -10.98 4.85
CA HIS A 22 -11.94 -10.77 3.53
C HIS A 22 -13.16 -11.70 3.27
N LYS A 23 -13.27 -12.87 3.94
CA LYS A 23 -14.43 -13.77 3.82
C LYS A 23 -15.77 -13.17 4.29
N LEU A 24 -15.79 -12.18 5.18
CA LEU A 24 -17.06 -11.68 5.77
C LEU A 24 -17.69 -10.53 4.99
N CYS A 25 -16.92 -9.76 4.21
CA CYS A 25 -17.49 -8.65 3.44
C CYS A 25 -18.13 -9.11 2.11
N GLY A 26 -17.64 -10.22 1.55
CA GLY A 26 -18.24 -10.83 0.34
C GLY A 26 -19.47 -11.69 0.62
N ALA A 27 -19.61 -12.28 1.81
CA ALA A 27 -20.74 -13.18 2.13
C ALA A 27 -22.08 -12.46 2.35
N LEU A 28 -22.07 -11.13 2.56
CA LEU A 28 -23.28 -10.32 2.73
C LEU A 28 -23.82 -9.71 1.41
N LEU A 29 -23.12 -9.94 0.29
CA LEU A 29 -23.56 -9.52 -1.03
C LEU A 29 -23.79 -10.78 -1.85
N VAL A 30 -25.05 -11.07 -2.18
CA VAL A 30 -25.42 -12.12 -3.15
C VAL A 30 -24.60 -11.86 -4.43
N PRO A 31 -23.65 -12.73 -4.81
CA PRO A 31 -22.79 -12.45 -5.94
C PRO A 31 -23.60 -12.60 -7.23
N SER A 32 -23.56 -11.57 -8.08
CA SER A 32 -23.99 -11.68 -9.47
C SER A 32 -23.17 -12.77 -10.15
N LEU A 33 -23.87 -13.74 -10.70
CA LEU A 33 -23.42 -14.99 -11.30
C LEU A 33 -22.47 -14.79 -12.51
N ARG A 34 -21.20 -14.38 -12.30
CA ARG A 34 -20.21 -14.38 -13.40
C ARG A 34 -18.72 -14.35 -13.05
N ASN A 35 -18.29 -14.77 -11.86
CA ASN A 35 -16.86 -15.03 -11.62
C ASN A 35 -16.67 -16.16 -10.62
N SER A 36 -16.00 -17.25 -11.03
CA SER A 36 -15.61 -18.37 -10.20
C SER A 36 -14.40 -18.01 -9.32
N SER A 37 -14.52 -16.99 -8.47
CA SER A 37 -13.45 -16.67 -7.52
C SER A 37 -13.47 -17.70 -6.39
N SER A 38 -12.40 -18.48 -6.27
CA SER A 38 -12.26 -19.48 -5.22
C SER A 38 -12.37 -18.82 -3.83
N PRO A 39 -13.00 -19.49 -2.83
CA PRO A 39 -13.20 -18.94 -1.49
C PRO A 39 -11.90 -18.73 -0.69
N PHE A 40 -10.75 -19.11 -1.27
CA PHE A 40 -9.41 -18.99 -0.71
C PHE A 40 -8.62 -17.80 -1.30
N SER A 41 -9.12 -17.16 -2.37
CA SER A 41 -8.49 -15.98 -3.03
C SER A 41 -8.27 -14.78 -2.11
N GLN A 42 -8.85 -14.81 -0.92
CA GLN A 42 -8.95 -13.72 0.03
C GLN A 42 -8.23 -14.00 1.36
N ILE A 43 -7.49 -15.11 1.45
CA ILE A 43 -6.69 -15.43 2.64
C ILE A 43 -5.33 -14.74 2.55
N VAL A 44 -4.95 -14.03 3.60
CA VAL A 44 -3.62 -13.42 3.73
C VAL A 44 -2.95 -13.94 4.98
N GLY A 45 -1.81 -14.60 4.81
CA GLY A 45 -0.91 -14.98 5.89
C GLY A 45 0.11 -13.87 6.13
N ARG A 46 0.35 -13.52 7.40
CA ARG A 46 1.33 -12.53 7.83
C ARG A 46 2.26 -13.14 8.86
N VAL A 47 3.56 -12.99 8.63
CA VAL A 47 4.63 -13.36 9.57
C VAL A 47 5.42 -12.11 9.88
N SER A 48 5.55 -11.77 11.16
CA SER A 48 6.30 -10.59 11.62
C SER A 48 7.32 -11.03 12.66
N ILE A 49 8.60 -10.94 12.34
CA ILE A 49 9.71 -11.20 13.26
C ILE A 49 10.29 -9.85 13.67
N LYS A 50 10.34 -9.59 14.98
CA LYS A 50 10.93 -8.38 15.56
C LYS A 50 12.08 -8.77 16.47
N HIS A 51 13.26 -8.26 16.20
CA HIS A 51 14.45 -8.45 17.00
C HIS A 51 14.92 -7.11 17.57
N PRO A 52 14.93 -6.91 18.90
CA PRO A 52 15.22 -5.61 19.50
C PRO A 52 16.71 -5.23 19.51
N ASP A 53 17.62 -6.18 19.27
CA ASP A 53 19.06 -5.96 19.42
C ASP A 53 19.90 -6.93 18.56
N ILE A 54 20.03 -6.66 17.26
CA ILE A 54 20.69 -7.61 16.31
C ILE A 54 22.22 -7.65 16.37
N PHE A 55 22.87 -6.57 16.81
CA PHE A 55 24.34 -6.44 16.81
C PHE A 55 24.91 -5.95 18.16
N GLY A 56 24.14 -6.02 19.26
CA GLY A 56 24.53 -5.45 20.55
C GLY A 56 24.50 -3.92 20.59
N GLY A 57 24.10 -3.27 19.49
CA GLY A 57 24.07 -1.82 19.30
C GLY A 57 22.71 -1.17 19.55
N SER A 58 21.76 -1.87 20.20
CA SER A 58 20.36 -1.43 20.41
C SER A 58 19.53 -1.25 19.14
N GLU A 59 20.02 -1.71 17.99
CA GLU A 59 19.31 -1.62 16.71
C GLU A 59 18.18 -2.66 16.62
N LYS A 60 17.00 -2.20 16.22
CA LYS A 60 15.80 -3.02 16.07
C LYS A 60 15.68 -3.47 14.62
N LEU A 61 15.57 -4.77 14.40
CA LEU A 61 15.24 -5.38 13.11
C LEU A 61 13.77 -5.81 13.12
N ASP A 62 13.03 -5.42 12.10
CA ASP A 62 11.73 -6.01 11.79
C ASP A 62 11.77 -6.68 10.42
N LEU A 63 11.32 -7.92 10.36
CA LEU A 63 11.07 -8.66 9.14
C LEU A 63 9.57 -8.94 9.08
N LEU A 64 8.90 -8.38 8.08
CA LEU A 64 7.48 -8.59 7.81
C LEU A 64 7.34 -9.33 6.48
N TRP A 65 6.61 -10.43 6.49
CA TRP A 65 6.25 -11.16 5.28
C TRP A 65 4.74 -11.35 5.23
N ASP A 66 4.11 -10.73 4.24
CA ASP A 66 2.71 -10.88 3.91
C ASP A 66 2.58 -11.74 2.63
N LYS A 67 1.85 -12.84 2.69
CA LYS A 67 1.60 -13.74 1.56
C LYS A 67 0.09 -13.95 1.38
N GLY A 68 -0.42 -13.44 0.26
CA GLY A 68 -1.74 -13.78 -0.28
C GLY A 68 -1.65 -14.89 -1.33
N LEU A 69 -2.78 -15.21 -1.96
CA LEU A 69 -2.84 -16.22 -3.02
C LEU A 69 -2.01 -15.79 -4.26
N GLN A 70 -2.16 -14.54 -4.67
CA GLN A 70 -1.46 -13.93 -5.82
C GLN A 70 -0.44 -12.87 -5.38
N ASP A 71 -0.65 -12.26 -4.21
CA ASP A 71 0.18 -11.18 -3.71
C ASP A 71 1.26 -11.71 -2.76
N SER A 72 2.44 -11.11 -2.79
CA SER A 72 3.50 -11.36 -1.80
C SER A 72 4.23 -10.06 -1.50
N ASN A 73 4.51 -9.78 -0.24
CA ASN A 73 5.24 -8.60 0.18
C ASN A 73 6.18 -8.95 1.33
N VAL A 74 7.47 -8.74 1.13
CA VAL A 74 8.52 -8.93 2.12
C VAL A 74 9.13 -7.56 2.44
N VAL A 75 9.18 -7.19 3.71
CA VAL A 75 9.75 -5.94 4.18
C VAL A 75 10.75 -6.24 5.28
N VAL A 76 11.97 -5.74 5.12
CA VAL A 76 13.03 -5.75 6.12
C VAL A 76 13.28 -4.30 6.53
N ALA A 77 13.08 -3.99 7.81
CA ALA A 77 13.30 -2.67 8.36
C ALA A 77 14.35 -2.74 9.48
N ILE A 78 15.42 -1.96 9.34
CA ILE A 78 16.45 -1.81 10.38
C ILE A 78 16.30 -0.40 10.95
N ARG A 79 16.04 -0.31 12.26
CA ARG A 79 15.72 0.95 12.93
C ARG A 79 16.69 1.15 14.08
N ARG A 80 17.35 2.31 14.10
CA ARG A 80 18.16 2.70 15.25
C ARG A 80 17.29 3.53 16.20
N PRO A 81 16.94 3.03 17.39
CA PRO A 81 16.18 3.81 18.35
C PRO A 81 17.02 5.02 18.77
N ARG A 82 16.46 6.20 18.59
CA ARG A 82 16.99 7.46 19.10
C ARG A 82 15.99 8.03 20.11
N PRO A 83 16.43 8.90 21.04
CA PRO A 83 15.53 9.63 21.92
C PRO A 83 14.38 10.32 21.17
N GLU A 84 13.24 10.45 21.83
CA GLU A 84 11.99 10.92 21.21
C GLU A 84 12.05 12.35 20.65
N TRP A 85 13.01 13.16 21.06
CA TRP A 85 13.22 14.51 20.53
C TRP A 85 14.10 14.56 19.27
N LEU A 86 14.68 13.43 18.86
CA LEU A 86 15.50 13.34 17.63
C LEU A 86 14.72 12.63 16.52
N SER A 87 15.01 13.01 15.28
CA SER A 87 14.49 12.32 14.10
C SER A 87 14.89 10.84 14.13
N GLN A 88 13.91 9.95 14.06
CA GLN A 88 14.14 8.51 13.95
C GLN A 88 14.50 8.17 12.51
N GLN A 89 15.58 7.40 12.34
CA GLN A 89 16.04 6.93 11.04
C GLN A 89 15.87 5.41 10.94
N SER A 90 15.31 4.96 9.83
CA SER A 90 15.16 3.54 9.52
C SER A 90 15.53 3.24 8.08
N PHE A 91 16.26 2.15 7.87
CA PHE A 91 16.57 1.62 6.55
C PHE A 91 15.53 0.56 6.22
N ILE A 92 14.95 0.63 5.02
CA ILE A 92 13.91 -0.29 4.57
C ILE A 92 14.33 -0.91 3.26
N ILE A 93 14.24 -2.24 3.20
CA ILE A 93 14.32 -3.02 1.98
C ILE A 93 12.98 -3.72 1.84
N GLN A 94 12.34 -3.59 0.70
CA GLN A 94 11.05 -4.19 0.44
C GLN A 94 11.04 -4.82 -0.94
N HIS A 95 10.51 -6.04 -1.02
CA HIS A 95 10.24 -6.72 -2.27
C HIS A 95 8.76 -7.12 -2.29
N SER A 96 8.05 -6.70 -3.31
CA SER A 96 6.63 -6.98 -3.48
C SER A 96 6.35 -7.55 -4.86
N ILE A 97 5.40 -8.47 -4.92
CA ILE A 97 4.84 -9.05 -6.13
C ILE A 97 3.34 -8.89 -6.00
N THR A 98 2.74 -8.15 -6.93
CA THR A 98 1.31 -7.86 -6.93
C THR A 98 0.73 -8.17 -8.31
N PRO A 99 -0.42 -8.82 -8.42
CA PRO A 99 -1.07 -9.06 -9.70
C PRO A 99 -1.40 -7.72 -10.37
N GLU A 100 -1.10 -7.62 -11.65
CA GLU A 100 -1.49 -6.45 -12.42
C GLU A 100 -2.98 -6.52 -12.74
N ILE A 101 -3.75 -5.63 -12.11
CA ILE A 101 -5.11 -5.34 -12.58
C ILE A 101 -4.95 -4.64 -13.93
N ALA A 102 -5.17 -5.42 -14.98
CA ALA A 102 -4.93 -5.08 -16.37
C ALA A 102 -5.69 -3.80 -16.77
N VAL A 103 -4.98 -2.80 -17.27
CA VAL A 103 -5.57 -1.60 -17.90
C VAL A 103 -5.96 -1.91 -19.36
N HIS A 104 -5.29 -2.89 -19.97
CA HIS A 104 -5.54 -3.41 -21.32
C HIS A 104 -5.37 -4.94 -21.32
N GLY A 105 -6.02 -5.62 -22.26
CA GLY A 105 -6.23 -7.09 -22.25
C GLY A 105 -4.97 -7.94 -22.09
N MET A 106 -5.15 -9.22 -21.76
CA MET A 106 -4.07 -10.17 -21.47
C MET A 106 -3.02 -10.21 -22.62
N PRO A 107 -1.72 -9.99 -22.34
CA PRO A 107 -0.68 -10.00 -23.36
C PRO A 107 -0.45 -11.41 -23.90
N VAL A 108 -0.20 -11.49 -25.21
CA VAL A 108 0.13 -12.74 -25.90
C VAL A 108 1.64 -12.74 -26.17
N ASN A 109 2.37 -13.64 -25.52
CA ASN A 109 3.76 -13.91 -25.89
C ASN A 109 3.79 -14.66 -27.23
N ARG A 110 4.53 -14.13 -28.22
CA ARG A 110 4.73 -14.75 -29.55
C ARG A 110 5.51 -16.08 -29.54
N LEU A 111 5.92 -16.57 -28.37
CA LEU A 111 6.70 -17.81 -28.20
C LEU A 111 6.03 -18.87 -27.33
N SER A 112 4.82 -18.63 -26.81
CA SER A 112 4.12 -19.58 -25.95
C SER A 112 2.65 -19.59 -26.30
N GLN A 113 2.31 -20.44 -27.26
CA GLN A 113 0.95 -20.81 -27.64
C GLN A 113 0.36 -21.78 -26.59
N MET A 114 0.41 -21.41 -25.30
CA MET A 114 -0.19 -22.21 -24.22
C MET A 114 -0.37 -21.34 -22.96
N GLY A 115 -1.61 -21.15 -22.52
CA GLY A 115 -1.95 -20.67 -21.18
C GLY A 115 -2.22 -19.17 -21.07
N SER A 116 -3.43 -18.85 -20.66
CA SER A 116 -3.84 -17.55 -20.12
C SER A 116 -3.07 -17.26 -18.83
N GLY A 117 -1.83 -16.76 -18.94
CA GLY A 117 -0.95 -16.44 -17.80
C GLY A 117 -1.26 -15.05 -17.22
N GLY A 118 -1.39 -14.97 -15.89
CA GLY A 118 -1.50 -13.71 -15.16
C GLY A 118 -0.21 -12.90 -15.24
N ILE A 119 -0.35 -11.58 -15.28
CA ILE A 119 0.79 -10.66 -15.19
C ILE A 119 0.93 -10.23 -13.74
N ASN A 120 2.14 -10.30 -13.19
CA ASN A 120 2.46 -9.78 -11.88
C ASN A 120 3.48 -8.65 -11.98
N ILE A 121 3.28 -7.59 -11.23
CA ILE A 121 4.26 -6.51 -11.07
C ILE A 121 5.17 -6.88 -9.91
N SER A 122 6.45 -7.08 -10.19
CA SER A 122 7.50 -7.16 -9.18
C SER A 122 8.07 -5.78 -8.91
N ARG A 123 8.08 -5.36 -7.65
CA ARG A 123 8.68 -4.11 -7.20
C ARG A 123 9.67 -4.40 -6.10
N PHE A 124 10.93 -4.13 -6.39
CA PHE A 124 12.00 -4.06 -5.40
C PHE A 124 12.23 -2.60 -5.02
N SER A 125 12.31 -2.30 -3.73
CA SER A 125 12.57 -0.97 -3.22
C SER A 125 13.54 -1.01 -2.05
N THR A 126 14.46 -0.05 -2.01
CA THR A 126 15.41 0.13 -0.91
C THR A 126 15.53 1.61 -0.60
N GLY A 127 15.51 1.98 0.68
CA GLY A 127 15.42 3.37 1.06
C GLY A 127 15.66 3.67 2.53
N VAL A 128 15.66 4.96 2.81
CA VAL A 128 15.79 5.52 4.15
C VAL A 128 14.52 6.28 4.50
N ASP A 129 13.97 5.95 5.65
CA ASP A 129 12.84 6.61 6.29
C ASP A 129 13.36 7.47 7.43
N LEU A 130 13.03 8.75 7.39
CA LEU A 130 13.23 9.71 8.46
C LEU A 130 11.87 10.10 9.00
N THR A 131 11.62 9.79 10.27
CA THR A 131 10.42 10.22 10.98
C THR A 131 10.82 11.33 11.94
N GLU A 132 10.27 12.52 11.71
CA GLU A 132 10.46 13.62 12.65
C GLU A 132 9.65 13.37 13.92
N PRO A 133 10.18 13.83 15.07
CA PRO A 133 9.45 13.72 16.32
C PRO A 133 8.10 14.42 16.16
N PRO A 134 6.98 13.76 16.53
CA PRO A 134 5.69 14.38 16.40
C PRO A 134 5.66 15.65 17.25
N SER A 135 5.40 16.78 16.61
CA SER A 135 4.94 17.97 17.32
C SER A 135 3.56 17.68 17.91
N THR A 136 3.05 18.54 18.79
CA THR A 136 1.81 18.31 19.54
C THR A 136 0.60 17.84 18.72
N LYS A 137 0.54 18.12 17.41
CA LYS A 137 -0.55 17.65 16.52
C LYS A 137 -0.13 17.23 15.12
N TRP A 138 1.14 17.45 14.74
CA TRP A 138 1.66 17.12 13.40
C TRP A 138 2.78 16.10 13.50
N SER A 139 2.70 15.08 12.64
CA SER A 139 3.76 14.11 12.40
C SER A 139 4.22 14.21 10.95
N THR A 140 5.52 14.34 10.75
CA THR A 140 6.13 14.41 9.41
C THR A 140 7.05 13.21 9.22
N LYS A 141 6.96 12.60 8.05
CA LYS A 141 7.79 11.49 7.62
C LYS A 141 8.33 11.77 6.22
N THR A 142 9.64 11.68 6.08
CA THR A 142 10.34 11.82 4.81
C THR A 142 10.98 10.48 4.46
N ASN A 143 10.76 9.99 3.25
CA ASN A 143 11.29 8.74 2.74
C ASN A 143 12.04 9.04 1.43
N ILE A 144 13.24 8.49 1.30
CA ILE A 144 13.97 8.46 0.03
C ILE A 144 14.19 6.99 -0.33
N ARG A 145 13.67 6.57 -1.47
CA ARG A 145 13.76 5.18 -1.92
C ARG A 145 14.14 5.07 -3.38
N PHE A 146 15.01 4.12 -3.68
CA PHE A 146 15.21 3.59 -5.01
C PHE A 146 14.19 2.48 -5.25
N GLU A 147 13.48 2.53 -6.37
CA GLU A 147 12.54 1.51 -6.80
C GLU A 147 12.94 0.96 -8.17
N HIS A 148 12.90 -0.37 -8.26
CA HIS A 148 13.07 -1.15 -9.47
C HIS A 148 11.79 -1.94 -9.69
N VAL A 149 11.07 -1.58 -10.75
CA VAL A 149 9.78 -2.17 -11.09
C VAL A 149 9.91 -2.97 -12.37
N SER A 150 9.39 -4.19 -12.37
CA SER A 150 9.29 -5.03 -13.55
C SER A 150 8.00 -5.79 -13.60
N LEU A 151 7.59 -6.14 -14.81
CA LEU A 151 6.47 -7.02 -15.03
C LEU A 151 7.00 -8.41 -15.27
N ILE A 152 6.45 -9.38 -14.56
CA ILE A 152 6.81 -10.79 -14.64
C ILE A 152 5.56 -11.62 -14.97
N ASN A 153 5.73 -12.65 -15.81
CA ASN A 153 4.70 -13.66 -16.03
C ASN A 153 4.59 -14.60 -14.83
N ASP A 154 3.57 -15.46 -14.81
CA ASP A 154 3.47 -16.58 -13.88
C ASP A 154 4.72 -17.51 -13.90
N ASP A 155 5.40 -17.61 -15.06
CA ASP A 155 6.66 -18.36 -15.21
C ASP A 155 7.90 -17.62 -14.65
N GLY A 156 7.73 -16.43 -14.08
CA GLY A 156 8.82 -15.59 -13.56
C GLY A 156 9.68 -14.90 -14.63
N ARG A 157 9.25 -14.91 -15.89
CA ARG A 157 9.94 -14.24 -17.01
C ARG A 157 9.49 -12.79 -17.15
N PRO A 158 10.40 -11.83 -17.42
CA PRO A 158 10.02 -10.43 -17.60
C PRO A 158 9.22 -10.22 -18.89
N ILE A 159 8.18 -9.39 -18.83
CA ILE A 159 7.30 -9.01 -19.95
C ILE A 159 7.52 -7.53 -20.27
N ASN A 160 7.73 -7.22 -21.56
CA ASN A 160 8.08 -5.86 -22.01
C ASN A 160 7.00 -5.21 -22.87
N LEU A 161 6.08 -6.00 -23.42
CA LEU A 161 5.09 -5.57 -24.41
C LEU A 161 3.70 -6.09 -24.03
N ASP A 162 2.70 -5.24 -24.25
CA ASP A 162 1.29 -5.57 -24.13
C ASP A 162 0.79 -6.37 -25.36
N HIS A 163 -0.45 -6.86 -25.32
CA HIS A 163 -1.12 -7.57 -26.42
C HIS A 163 -1.03 -6.81 -27.75
N ASP A 164 -1.22 -5.49 -27.70
CA ASP A 164 -1.21 -4.61 -28.87
C ASP A 164 0.21 -4.16 -29.30
N GLY A 165 1.25 -4.67 -28.64
CA GLY A 165 2.65 -4.33 -28.93
C GLY A 165 3.12 -3.01 -28.33
N PHE A 166 2.35 -2.40 -27.42
CA PHE A 166 2.76 -1.20 -26.69
C PHE A 166 3.70 -1.55 -25.52
N PRO A 167 4.71 -0.71 -25.22
CA PRO A 167 5.57 -0.93 -24.07
C PRO A 167 4.78 -0.76 -22.77
N VAL A 168 4.91 -1.71 -21.84
CA VAL A 168 4.20 -1.68 -20.54
C VAL A 168 4.96 -0.87 -19.48
N THR A 169 6.22 -0.54 -19.77
CA THR A 169 7.10 0.32 -18.98
C THR A 169 7.23 1.70 -19.61
N CYS A 170 7.43 2.73 -18.81
CA CYS A 170 7.61 4.09 -19.33
C CYS A 170 8.96 4.25 -20.05
N SER A 171 9.99 3.48 -19.66
CA SER A 171 11.31 3.49 -20.28
C SER A 171 11.39 2.75 -21.63
N GLY A 172 10.37 1.94 -21.97
CA GLY A 172 10.40 1.05 -23.14
C GLY A 172 11.35 -0.15 -22.98
N THR A 173 11.87 -0.40 -21.78
CA THR A 173 12.74 -1.54 -21.45
C THR A 173 12.01 -2.54 -20.56
N SER A 174 12.66 -3.64 -20.17
CA SER A 174 12.02 -4.67 -19.32
C SER A 174 11.77 -4.25 -17.87
N HIS A 175 12.35 -3.12 -17.45
CA HIS A 175 12.29 -2.66 -16.07
C HIS A 175 12.29 -1.13 -16.01
N ASP A 176 11.57 -0.56 -15.05
CA ASP A 176 11.58 0.87 -14.74
C ASP A 176 12.35 1.11 -13.44
N ASN A 177 13.37 1.96 -13.51
CA ASN A 177 14.14 2.41 -12.36
C ASN A 177 13.75 3.85 -12.01
N MET A 178 13.61 4.12 -10.72
CA MET A 178 13.33 5.47 -10.23
C MET A 178 13.88 5.67 -8.83
N VAL A 179 14.23 6.92 -8.51
CA VAL A 179 14.42 7.35 -7.13
C VAL A 179 13.28 8.27 -6.77
N VAL A 180 12.60 7.94 -5.68
CA VAL A 180 11.40 8.63 -5.22
C VAL A 180 11.71 9.28 -3.88
N LEU A 181 11.56 10.60 -3.83
CA LEU A 181 11.46 11.36 -2.60
C LEU A 181 9.98 11.44 -2.20
N LYS A 182 9.64 11.00 -1.01
CA LYS A 182 8.30 11.01 -0.47
C LYS A 182 8.27 11.80 0.83
N GLN A 183 7.36 12.76 0.92
CA GLN A 183 7.09 13.51 2.14
C GLN A 183 5.63 13.31 2.53
N GLU A 184 5.40 12.85 3.76
CA GLU A 184 4.09 12.63 4.35
C GLU A 184 3.95 13.46 5.62
N SER A 185 2.92 14.30 5.67
CA SER A 185 2.59 15.14 6.82
C SER A 185 1.17 14.85 7.27
N GLN A 186 1.04 14.34 8.49
CA GLN A 186 -0.21 13.97 9.11
C GLN A 186 -0.54 14.92 10.25
N TYR A 187 -1.73 15.51 10.19
CA TYR A 187 -2.35 16.22 11.30
C TYR A 187 -3.48 15.37 11.87
N ALA A 188 -3.44 15.11 13.17
CA ALA A 188 -4.52 14.40 13.85
C ALA A 188 -4.87 15.13 15.15
N ILE A 189 -6.15 15.44 15.31
CA ILE A 189 -6.72 15.94 16.55
C ILE A 189 -7.98 15.15 16.86
N ALA A 190 -8.10 14.71 18.10
CA ALA A 190 -9.28 14.02 18.60
C ALA A 190 -9.63 14.62 19.96
N ASP A 191 -10.86 15.07 20.07
CA ASP A 191 -11.52 15.48 21.30
C ASP A 191 -12.70 14.52 21.54
N ASP A 192 -13.31 14.53 22.73
CA ASP A 192 -14.37 13.57 23.12
C ASP A 192 -15.55 13.48 22.14
N ASN A 193 -15.88 14.61 21.50
CA ASN A 193 -17.03 14.74 20.59
C ASN A 193 -16.67 14.96 19.12
N LYS A 194 -15.39 15.16 18.78
CA LYS A 194 -14.97 15.46 17.41
C LYS A 194 -13.58 14.91 17.10
N PHE A 195 -13.38 14.44 15.89
CA PHE A 195 -12.04 14.14 15.39
C PHE A 195 -11.83 14.80 14.03
N SER A 196 -10.60 15.22 13.78
CA SER A 196 -10.16 15.74 12.49
C SER A 196 -8.80 15.14 12.17
N ARG A 197 -8.68 14.54 10.99
CA ARG A 197 -7.44 13.97 10.49
C ARG A 197 -7.20 14.50 9.08
N LEU A 198 -6.05 15.11 8.87
CA LEU A 198 -5.57 15.54 7.56
C LEU A 198 -4.28 14.78 7.27
N ASN A 199 -4.15 14.22 6.07
CA ASN A 199 -2.93 13.60 5.60
C ASN A 199 -2.55 14.21 4.26
N PHE A 200 -1.35 14.76 4.18
CA PHE A 200 -0.75 15.28 2.96
C PHE A 200 0.42 14.38 2.58
N GLN A 201 0.45 13.94 1.33
CA GLN A 201 1.49 13.08 0.80
C GLN A 201 1.94 13.62 -0.56
N ILE A 202 3.22 13.93 -0.66
CA ILE A 202 3.89 14.38 -1.88
C ILE A 202 4.95 13.33 -2.21
N GLU A 203 4.92 12.80 -3.43
CA GLU A 203 5.94 11.89 -3.95
C GLU A 203 6.52 12.49 -5.23
N GLN A 204 7.85 12.62 -5.30
CA GLN A 204 8.57 13.18 -6.42
C GLN A 204 9.59 12.16 -6.94
N GLY A 205 9.46 11.75 -8.20
CA GLY A 205 10.49 11.03 -8.94
C GLY A 205 11.61 11.99 -9.35
N LEU A 206 12.84 11.72 -8.90
CA LEU A 206 13.99 12.58 -9.13
C LEU A 206 14.60 12.33 -10.52
N PRO A 207 14.91 13.39 -11.29
CA PRO A 207 15.52 13.29 -12.61
C PRO A 207 17.04 13.03 -12.52
N LEU A 208 17.44 11.87 -12.01
CA LEU A 208 18.86 11.53 -11.84
C LEU A 208 19.51 10.96 -13.10
N LEU A 209 18.75 10.21 -13.91
CA LEU A 209 19.21 9.65 -15.19
C LEU A 209 18.14 9.81 -16.27
N SER A 210 18.56 9.99 -17.53
CA SER A 210 17.69 10.29 -18.67
C SER A 210 16.63 9.21 -19.00
N LYS A 211 16.73 8.00 -18.42
CA LYS A 211 15.79 6.89 -18.64
C LYS A 211 14.96 6.55 -17.40
N TRP A 212 15.07 7.34 -16.33
CA TRP A 212 14.33 7.12 -15.08
C TRP A 212 13.02 7.88 -15.07
N LEU A 213 12.03 7.38 -14.33
CA LEU A 213 10.72 8.02 -14.28
C LEU A 213 10.77 9.31 -13.47
N ILE A 214 10.27 10.39 -14.09
CA ILE A 214 10.18 11.71 -13.46
C ILE A 214 8.70 12.06 -13.31
N PHE A 215 8.23 12.09 -12.07
CA PHE A 215 6.83 12.39 -11.77
C PHE A 215 6.69 13.18 -10.49
N ASN A 216 5.59 13.90 -10.35
CA ASN A 216 5.15 14.53 -9.12
C ASN A 216 3.75 14.03 -8.83
N ARG A 217 3.58 13.33 -7.71
CA ARG A 217 2.32 12.80 -7.25
C ARG A 217 1.95 13.48 -5.95
N PHE A 218 0.77 14.08 -5.95
CA PHE A 218 0.15 14.68 -4.79
C PHE A 218 -1.03 13.82 -4.35
N LYS A 219 -1.16 13.58 -3.06
CA LYS A 219 -2.32 12.92 -2.45
C LYS A 219 -2.68 13.64 -1.16
N PHE A 220 -3.96 13.96 -1.01
CA PHE A 220 -4.50 14.52 0.21
C PHE A 220 -5.71 13.70 0.68
N VAL A 221 -5.80 13.49 1.99
CA VAL A 221 -6.93 12.83 2.64
C VAL A 221 -7.34 13.68 3.82
N ALA A 222 -8.57 14.20 3.79
CA ALA A 222 -9.16 14.94 4.88
C ALA A 222 -10.35 14.15 5.42
N SER A 223 -10.39 13.91 6.73
CA SER A 223 -11.54 13.29 7.38
C SER A 223 -11.89 14.04 8.65
N LYS A 224 -13.19 14.23 8.85
CA LYS A 224 -13.74 14.89 10.03
C LYS A 224 -14.92 14.07 10.50
N GLY A 225 -15.03 13.89 11.81
CA GLY A 225 -16.22 13.31 12.39
C GLY A 225 -16.68 14.04 13.63
N VAL A 226 -17.99 14.06 13.82
CA VAL A 226 -18.68 14.75 14.91
C VAL A 226 -19.69 13.78 15.51
N ARG A 227 -19.69 13.67 16.84
CA ARG A 227 -20.67 12.88 17.59
C ARG A 227 -21.96 13.68 17.73
N VAL A 228 -23.08 13.13 17.26
CA VAL A 228 -24.43 13.67 17.39
C VAL A 228 -25.27 12.64 18.14
N GLY A 229 -25.40 12.82 19.46
CA GLY A 229 -26.03 11.81 20.34
C GLY A 229 -25.24 10.50 20.38
N PRO A 230 -25.87 9.32 20.23
CA PRO A 230 -25.18 8.04 20.15
C PRO A 230 -24.52 7.79 18.77
N ALA A 231 -24.77 8.65 17.79
CA ALA A 231 -24.31 8.47 16.42
C ALA A 231 -23.04 9.27 16.12
N LEU A 232 -22.15 8.72 15.30
CA LEU A 232 -20.96 9.41 14.80
C LEU A 232 -21.15 9.71 13.31
N LEU A 233 -21.22 10.99 12.97
CA LEU A 233 -21.25 11.45 11.58
C LEU A 233 -19.82 11.63 11.12
N VAL A 234 -19.41 10.90 10.07
CA VAL A 234 -18.07 11.00 9.47
C VAL A 234 -18.16 11.44 8.03
N THR A 235 -17.41 12.48 7.69
CA THR A 235 -17.17 12.97 6.34
C THR A 235 -15.71 12.75 5.98
N SER A 236 -15.43 12.25 4.78
CA SER A 236 -14.06 12.09 4.28
C SER A 236 -13.95 12.54 2.82
N LEU A 237 -12.89 13.27 2.52
CA LEU A 237 -12.53 13.74 1.19
C LEU A 237 -11.14 13.20 0.87
N THR A 238 -10.99 12.52 -0.25
CA THR A 238 -9.69 12.08 -0.76
C THR A 238 -9.51 12.63 -2.16
N GLY A 239 -8.36 13.21 -2.44
CA GLY A 239 -7.97 13.55 -3.79
C GLY A 239 -6.51 13.24 -4.04
N ALA A 240 -6.20 12.89 -5.28
CA ALA A 240 -4.83 12.69 -5.72
C ALA A 240 -4.65 13.16 -7.15
N SER A 241 -3.45 13.61 -7.47
CA SER A 241 -3.05 14.03 -8.82
C SER A 241 -1.62 13.59 -9.08
N ILE A 242 -1.32 13.26 -10.33
CA ILE A 242 0.01 12.93 -10.80
C ILE A 242 0.32 13.75 -12.06
N VAL A 243 1.50 14.36 -12.07
CA VAL A 243 2.02 15.21 -13.14
C VAL A 243 3.39 14.69 -13.55
N GLY A 244 3.63 14.49 -14.84
CA GLY A 244 4.89 13.96 -15.38
C GLY A 244 4.71 12.60 -16.04
N ASP A 245 5.82 11.86 -16.09
CA ASP A 245 5.89 10.53 -16.68
C ASP A 245 5.13 9.53 -15.81
N MET A 246 4.14 8.88 -16.39
CA MET A 246 3.24 7.99 -15.67
C MET A 246 3.24 6.63 -16.35
N ALA A 247 3.87 5.66 -15.70
CA ALA A 247 3.75 4.27 -16.15
C ALA A 247 2.35 3.71 -15.80
N PRO A 248 1.82 2.74 -16.56
CA PRO A 248 0.54 2.09 -16.26
C PRO A 248 0.45 1.52 -14.84
N HIS A 249 1.56 0.97 -14.32
CA HIS A 249 1.64 0.45 -12.96
C HIS A 249 1.55 1.54 -11.87
N GLN A 250 1.74 2.80 -12.24
CA GLN A 250 1.60 3.97 -11.36
C GLN A 250 0.18 4.56 -11.37
N ALA A 251 -0.72 4.04 -12.22
CA ALA A 251 -2.08 4.54 -12.33
C ALA A 251 -2.90 4.40 -11.06
N PHE A 252 -3.79 5.37 -10.84
CA PHE A 252 -4.72 5.32 -9.73
C PHE A 252 -5.84 4.32 -10.05
N SER A 253 -6.02 3.34 -9.17
CA SER A 253 -7.20 2.49 -9.17
C SER A 253 -8.38 3.24 -8.55
N ILE A 254 -9.48 3.33 -9.31
CA ILE A 254 -10.77 3.89 -8.89
C ILE A 254 -11.79 2.75 -8.93
N GLY A 255 -12.59 2.60 -7.87
CA GLY A 255 -13.43 1.41 -7.63
C GLY A 255 -12.83 0.49 -6.57
N GLY A 256 -13.65 -0.41 -6.02
CA GLY A 256 -13.26 -1.33 -4.93
C GLY A 256 -13.57 -0.87 -3.51
N TYR A 257 -13.27 -1.73 -2.54
CA TYR A 257 -13.60 -1.52 -1.12
C TYR A 257 -12.97 -0.25 -0.52
N GLY A 258 -11.83 0.19 -1.07
CA GLY A 258 -11.07 1.35 -0.60
C GLY A 258 -11.43 2.69 -1.24
N SER A 259 -12.32 2.74 -2.24
CA SER A 259 -12.73 3.98 -2.90
C SER A 259 -14.25 4.13 -2.98
N ILE A 260 -14.89 3.66 -4.06
CA ILE A 260 -16.33 3.72 -4.28
C ILE A 260 -16.89 2.30 -4.17
N ARG A 261 -17.55 2.02 -3.04
CA ARG A 261 -18.27 0.74 -2.84
C ARG A 261 -19.41 0.62 -3.85
N GLY A 262 -19.50 -0.52 -4.53
CA GLY A 262 -20.51 -0.80 -5.56
C GLY A 262 -19.97 -0.78 -7.00
N TYR A 263 -18.74 -0.33 -7.22
CA TYR A 263 -18.05 -0.43 -8.50
C TYR A 263 -16.87 -1.40 -8.39
N GLY A 264 -16.68 -2.24 -9.42
CA GLY A 264 -15.48 -3.07 -9.55
C GLY A 264 -14.21 -2.20 -9.56
N GLU A 265 -13.09 -2.75 -9.09
CA GLU A 265 -11.80 -2.07 -9.15
C GLU A 265 -11.39 -1.87 -10.62
N VAL A 266 -11.33 -0.62 -11.07
CA VAL A 266 -10.89 -0.29 -12.42
C VAL A 266 -9.72 0.69 -12.30
N LYS A 267 -8.57 0.33 -12.83
CA LYS A 267 -7.49 1.29 -13.03
C LYS A 267 -7.90 2.22 -14.16
N THR A 268 -8.15 3.48 -13.82
CA THR A 268 -8.38 4.51 -14.84
C THR A 268 -7.04 5.17 -15.12
N VAL A 269 -6.71 5.39 -16.39
CA VAL A 269 -5.56 6.20 -16.83
C VAL A 269 -5.84 7.69 -16.59
N GLY A 270 -6.37 8.03 -15.41
CA GLY A 270 -6.67 9.38 -14.99
C GLY A 270 -5.44 9.98 -14.30
N ARG A 271 -5.00 11.15 -14.75
CA ARG A 271 -3.91 11.93 -14.12
C ARG A 271 -4.30 12.53 -12.76
N GLY A 272 -5.55 12.37 -12.34
CA GLY A 272 -6.00 12.75 -11.02
C GLY A 272 -7.43 12.32 -10.78
N PHE A 273 -7.81 12.26 -9.51
CA PHE A 273 -9.17 12.02 -9.07
C PHE A 273 -9.43 12.78 -7.78
N ILE A 274 -10.68 13.18 -7.59
CA ILE A 274 -11.20 13.68 -6.32
C ILE A 274 -12.48 12.91 -6.07
N HIS A 275 -12.58 12.25 -4.91
CA HIS A 275 -13.82 11.65 -4.47
C HIS A 275 -14.12 12.03 -3.02
N GLY A 276 -15.40 12.24 -2.73
CA GLY A 276 -15.88 12.54 -1.38
C GLY A 276 -16.85 11.46 -0.94
N LEU A 277 -16.66 10.95 0.28
CA LEU A 277 -17.70 10.18 0.96
C LEU A 277 -18.43 11.13 1.90
N TRP A 278 -19.68 11.45 1.56
CA TRP A 278 -20.56 12.26 2.38
C TRP A 278 -21.45 11.33 3.24
N ASN A 279 -21.51 11.61 4.54
CA ASN A 279 -22.35 10.93 5.53
C ASN A 279 -22.19 9.40 5.66
N ARG A 280 -21.10 8.94 6.28
CA ARG A 280 -21.07 7.59 6.86
C ARG A 280 -21.57 7.63 8.30
N LEU A 281 -22.84 7.29 8.52
CA LEU A 281 -23.38 7.07 9.86
C LEU A 281 -22.81 5.75 10.41
N ARG A 282 -21.97 5.83 11.44
CA ARG A 282 -21.60 4.64 12.24
C ARG A 282 -22.36 4.72 13.56
N ILE A 283 -23.34 3.83 13.72
CA ILE A 283 -23.99 3.57 15.01
C ILE A 283 -23.10 2.53 15.71
N CYS A 284 -22.21 2.98 16.60
CA CYS A 284 -21.44 2.08 17.45
C CYS A 284 -22.15 1.96 18.79
N SER A 285 -22.91 0.89 19.00
CA SER A 285 -23.29 0.43 20.34
C SER A 285 -22.05 -0.23 20.97
N SER A 286 -21.32 0.54 21.79
CA SER A 286 -20.15 0.12 22.58
C SER A 286 -18.94 -0.41 21.81
N CYS A 287 -17.92 0.43 21.64
CA CYS A 287 -16.54 -0.05 21.56
C CYS A 287 -15.62 0.98 22.22
N SER A 288 -14.90 0.53 23.24
CA SER A 288 -13.89 1.25 24.00
C SER A 288 -12.85 1.89 23.08
N TRP A 289 -12.62 3.19 23.30
CA TRP A 289 -11.52 3.92 22.73
C TRP A 289 -10.26 3.58 23.52
N LEU A 290 -9.43 2.67 23.01
CA LEU A 290 -8.04 2.58 23.42
C LEU A 290 -7.18 3.03 22.24
N PRO A 291 -6.35 4.06 22.41
CA PRO A 291 -5.33 4.39 21.43
C PRO A 291 -4.35 3.22 21.36
N CYS A 292 -4.19 2.61 20.19
CA CYS A 292 -3.05 1.75 19.93
C CYS A 292 -1.79 2.62 19.92
N HIS A 293 -1.04 2.57 21.01
CA HIS A 293 0.37 2.97 21.08
C HIS A 293 1.24 2.07 20.20
#